data_AF-A0A7K4CRE0-F1
#
_entry.id   AF-A0A7K4CRE0-F1
#
_cell.length_a   1.000
_cell.length_b   1.000
_cell.length_c   1.000
_cell.angle_alpha   90.00
_cell.angle_beta   90.00
_cell.angle_gamma   90.00
#
_symmetry.space_group_name_H-M   'P 1'
#
loop_
_entity.id
_entity.type
_entity.pdbx_description
1 polymer ?
#
loop_
_entity_poly.entity_id
_entity_poly.type
_entity_poly.pdbx_seq_one_letter_code
_entity_poly.pdbx_strand_id
1 'polypeptide(L)'
;MQLVIDANIVFAALIKAGSTADLITSPRLELYGPPFLFEEFEKYNSYLLNKTHRTSADFKQYLVVLKNNIHSIPFSSFQDF
;
A
#
# COMPACT_ATOMS: atom_id res chain seq x y z
N MET A 1 4.20 -15.60 -5.64
CA MET A 1 5.15 -14.82 -6.48
C MET A 1 5.51 -13.58 -5.70
N GLN A 2 6.79 -13.19 -5.71
CA GLN A 2 7.28 -12.01 -4.99
C GLN A 2 7.23 -10.79 -5.90
N LEU A 3 6.67 -9.68 -5.42
CA LEU A 3 6.50 -8.46 -6.18
C LEU A 3 6.97 -7.25 -5.36
N VAL A 4 7.89 -6.46 -5.92
CA VAL A 4 8.27 -5.17 -5.36
C VAL A 4 7.27 -4.11 -5.84
N ILE A 5 6.74 -3.34 -4.91
CA ILE A 5 5.70 -2.34 -5.18
C ILE A 5 6.13 -0.94 -4.76
N ASP A 6 5.73 0.04 -5.58
CA ASP A 6 5.86 1.46 -5.29
C ASP A 6 4.64 1.97 -4.51
N ALA A 7 4.82 3.04 -3.73
CA ALA A 7 3.76 3.70 -2.98
C ALA A 7 2.61 4.16 -3.90
N ASN A 8 2.92 4.62 -5.11
CA ASN A 8 1.93 5.02 -6.12
C ASN A 8 0.96 3.91 -6.52
N ILE A 9 1.44 2.67 -6.59
CA ILE A 9 0.60 1.51 -6.93
C ILE A 9 -0.37 1.21 -5.80
N VAL A 10 0.07 1.35 -4.55
CA VAL A 10 -0.80 1.18 -3.39
C VAL A 10 -1.82 2.31 -3.28
N PHE A 11 -1.41 3.55 -3.56
CA PHE A 11 -2.33 4.68 -3.65
C PHE A 11 -3.39 4.46 -4.75
N ALA A 12 -3.00 3.94 -5.91
CA ALA A 12 -3.95 3.64 -6.98
C ALA A 12 -5.00 2.60 -6.56
N ALA A 13 -4.56 1.53 -5.88
CA ALA A 13 -5.46 0.52 -5.31
C ALA A 13 -6.37 1.08 -4.21
N LEU A 14 -5.89 2.05 -3.44
CA LEU A 14 -6.69 2.75 -2.45
C LEU A 14 -7.77 3.63 -3.09
N ILE A 15 -7.42 4.37 -4.14
CA ILE A 15 -8.31 5.36 -4.78
C ILE A 15 -9.45 4.68 -5.54
N LYS A 16 -9.19 3.58 -6.24
CA LYS A 16 -10.17 2.96 -7.13
C LYS A 16 -10.16 1.45 -7.00
N ALA A 17 -11.36 0.87 -6.81
CA ALA A 17 -11.55 -0.57 -6.93
C ALA A 17 -11.28 -1.03 -8.37
N GLY A 18 -10.60 -2.16 -8.52
CA GLY A 18 -10.26 -2.73 -9.82
C GLY A 18 -9.08 -3.69 -9.70
N SER A 19 -8.54 -4.10 -10.85
CA SER A 19 -7.54 -5.18 -10.92
C SER A 19 -6.31 -4.94 -10.05
N THR A 20 -5.86 -3.69 -9.87
CA THR A 20 -4.73 -3.36 -8.98
C THR A 20 -5.07 -3.62 -7.51
N ALA A 21 -6.28 -3.25 -7.07
CA ALA A 21 -6.73 -3.52 -5.71
C ALA A 21 -6.90 -5.03 -5.46
N ASP A 22 -7.43 -5.75 -6.45
CA ASP A 22 -7.57 -7.21 -6.40
C ASP A 22 -6.20 -7.89 -6.35
N LEU A 23 -5.21 -7.36 -7.08
CA LEU A 23 -3.84 -7.88 -7.07
C LEU A 23 -3.18 -7.70 -5.69
N ILE A 24 -3.25 -6.50 -5.12
CA ILE A 24 -2.58 -6.16 -3.86
C ILE A 24 -3.19 -6.89 -2.65
N THR A 25 -4.47 -7.26 -2.76
CA THR A 25 -5.18 -8.04 -1.73
C THR A 25 -5.11 -9.56 -1.95
N SER A 26 -4.51 -10.00 -3.06
CA SER A 26 -4.44 -11.41 -3.40
C SER A 26 -3.47 -12.15 -2.48
N PRO A 27 -3.90 -13.23 -1.82
CA PRO A 27 -3.02 -14.05 -0.97
C PRO A 27 -1.99 -14.85 -1.78
N ARG A 28 -2.03 -14.80 -3.12
CA ARG A 28 -1.07 -15.48 -4.00
C ARG A 28 0.20 -14.66 -4.25
N LEU A 29 0.22 -13.40 -3.81
CA LEU A 29 1.32 -12.47 -3.99
C LEU A 29 1.92 -12.09 -2.65
N GLU A 30 3.25 -12.11 -2.60
CA GLU A 30 4.02 -11.56 -1.50
C GLU A 30 4.53 -10.20 -1.95
N LEU A 31 4.07 -9.14 -1.28
CA LEU A 31 4.39 -7.77 -1.66
C LEU A 31 5.53 -7.25 -0.81
N TYR A 32 6.48 -6.58 -1.44
CA TYR A 32 7.63 -5.97 -0.78
C TYR A 32 7.73 -4.49 -1.14
N GLY A 33 8.05 -3.66 -0.15
CA GLY A 33 8.21 -2.23 -0.37
C GLY A 33 9.16 -1.60 0.64
N PRO A 34 9.64 -0.38 0.36
CA PRO A 34 10.47 0.37 1.31
C PRO A 34 9.63 0.81 2.53
N PRO A 35 10.25 1.05 3.71
CA PRO A 35 9.53 1.46 4.91
C PRO A 35 8.83 2.82 4.73
N PHE A 36 9.42 3.68 3.89
CA PHE A 36 8.90 4.99 3.53
C PHE A 36 7.49 4.96 2.95
N LEU A 37 7.10 3.84 2.33
CA LEU A 37 5.76 3.62 1.77
C LEU A 37 4.66 3.81 2.84
N PHE A 38 4.93 3.42 4.08
CA PHE A 38 3.98 3.59 5.19
C PHE A 38 3.94 5.03 5.72
N GLU A 39 5.08 5.74 5.69
CA GLU A 39 5.15 7.15 6.08
C GLU A 39 4.34 8.02 5.11
N GLU A 40 4.43 7.73 3.80
CA GLU A 40 3.62 8.40 2.80
C GLU A 40 2.12 8.13 2.99
N PHE A 41 1.71 6.92 3.42
CA PHE A 41 0.29 6.66 3.71
C PHE A 41 -0.26 7.55 4.81
N GLU A 42 0.48 7.73 5.90
CA GLU A 42 0.05 8.62 6.99
C GLU A 42 -0.02 10.07 6.50
N LYS A 43 0.97 10.52 5.72
CA LYS A 43 1.04 11.87 5.16
C LYS A 43 -0.13 12.18 4.21
N TYR A 44 -0.50 11.23 3.35
CA TYR A 44 -1.53 11.42 2.34
C TYR A 44 -2.93 10.95 2.77
N ASN A 45 -3.11 10.51 4.02
CA ASN A 45 -4.39 10.00 4.54
C ASN A 45 -5.57 10.96 4.27
N SER A 46 -5.43 12.23 4.63
CA SER A 46 -6.46 13.27 4.39
C SER A 46 -6.73 13.50 2.90
N TYR A 47 -5.71 13.43 2.05
CA TYR A 47 -5.85 13.57 0.60
C TYR A 47 -6.60 12.39 -0.01
N LEU A 48 -6.28 11.16 0.42
CA LEU A 48 -6.89 9.93 -0.08
C LEU A 48 -8.34 9.81 0.38
N LEU A 49 -8.66 10.20 1.61
CA LEU A 49 -10.05 10.26 2.09
C LEU A 49 -10.91 11.14 1.20
N ASN A 50 -10.43 12.34 0.84
CA ASN A 50 -11.15 13.24 -0.04
C ASN A 50 -11.34 12.67 -1.46
N LYS A 51 -10.40 11.85 -1.93
CA LYS A 51 -10.39 11.31 -3.31
C LYS A 51 -11.14 9.98 -3.45
N THR A 52 -11.28 9.22 -2.37
CA THR A 52 -11.83 7.86 -2.39
C THR A 52 -13.34 7.81 -2.19
N HIS A 53 -13.97 8.91 -1.78
CA HIS A 53 -15.38 8.95 -1.34
C HIS A 53 -15.72 7.90 -0.27
N ARG A 54 -14.72 7.35 0.43
CA ARG A 54 -14.88 6.36 1.50
C ARG A 54 -15.05 7.06 2.84
N THR A 55 -15.71 6.38 3.78
CA THR A 55 -15.73 6.86 5.17
C THR A 55 -14.33 6.73 5.79
N SER A 56 -14.05 7.56 6.80
CA SER A 56 -12.77 7.49 7.52
C SER A 56 -12.52 6.12 8.16
N ALA A 57 -13.59 5.44 8.58
CA ALA A 57 -13.51 4.12 9.18
C ALA A 57 -13.12 3.05 8.14
N ASP A 58 -13.81 3.03 6.99
CA ASP A 58 -13.52 2.05 5.92
C ASP A 58 -12.11 2.21 5.38
N PHE A 59 -11.67 3.46 5.20
CA PHE A 59 -10.32 3.75 4.73
C PHE A 59 -9.24 3.26 5.70
N LYS A 60 -9.43 3.49 7.01
CA LYS A 60 -8.50 2.99 8.04
C LYS A 60 -8.45 1.46 8.07
N GLN A 61 -9.60 0.78 7.97
CA GLN A 61 -9.62 -0.68 7.92
C GLN A 61 -8.87 -1.21 6.70
N TYR A 62 -9.08 -0.59 5.54
CA TYR A 62 -8.39 -0.99 4.31
C TYR A 62 -6.88 -0.77 4.41
N LEU A 63 -6.43 0.33 5.00
CA LEU A 63 -5.01 0.58 5.26
C LEU A 63 -4.39 -0.47 6.18
N VAL A 64 -5.10 -0.93 7.22
CA VAL A 64 -4.60 -1.98 8.12
C VAL A 64 -4.40 -3.29 7.35
N VAL A 65 -5.35 -3.67 6.49
CA VAL A 65 -5.22 -4.87 5.64
C VAL A 65 -4.01 -4.77 4.72
N LEU A 66 -3.83 -3.61 4.07
CA LEU A 66 -2.67 -3.37 3.20
C LEU A 66 -1.35 -3.44 3.95
N LYS A 67 -1.26 -2.82 5.14
CA LYS A 67 -0.06 -2.87 5.98
C LYS A 67 0.34 -4.29 6.36
N ASN A 68 -0.65 -5.17 6.58
CA ASN A 68 -0.40 -6.57 6.92
C ASN A 68 0.04 -7.42 5.71
N ASN A 69 -0.30 -7.01 4.49
CA ASN A 69 0.05 -7.76 3.26
C ASN A 69 1.39 -7.33 2.64
N ILE A 70 1.96 -6.20 3.06
CA ILE A 70 3.19 -5.64 2.49
C ILE A 70 4.34 -5.81 3.47
N HIS A 71 5.36 -6.54 3.05
CA HIS A 71 6.61 -6.69 3.77
C HIS A 71 7.51 -5.48 3.56
N SER A 72 7.83 -4.79 4.66
CA SER A 72 8.80 -3.70 4.66
C SER A 72 10.23 -4.24 4.57
N ILE A 73 11.00 -3.81 3.58
CA ILE A 73 12.44 -4.11 3.50
C ILE A 73 13.22 -2.86 3.90
N PRO A 74 13.97 -2.88 5.03
CA PRO A 74 14.72 -1.72 5.49
C PRO A 74 15.87 -1.36 4.54
N PHE A 75 16.17 -0.07 4.46
CA PHE A 75 17.17 0.45 3.51
C PHE A 75 18.56 -0.18 3.68
N SER A 76 18.92 -0.55 4.91
CA SER A 76 20.15 -1.26 5.24
C SER A 76 20.30 -2.64 4.58
N SER A 77 19.24 -3.17 3.97
CA SER A 77 19.26 -4.45 3.25
C SER A 77 19.55 -4.28 1.76
N PHE A 78 19.48 -3.06 1.23
CA PHE A 78 19.89 -2.81 -0.15
C PHE A 78 21.42 -2.72 -0.18
N GLN A 79 22.07 -3.61 -0.92
CA GLN A 79 23.49 -3.48 -1.23
C GLN A 79 23.63 -2.48 -2.38
N ASP A 80 24.53 -1.52 -2.23
CA ASP A 80 24.94 -0.63 -3.31
C ASP A 80 25.45 -1.49 -4.48
N PHE A 81 24.82 -1.38 -5.64
CA PHE A 81 25.22 -2.04 -6.89
C PHE A 81 26.16 -1.15 -7.70
#